data_AF-A0A418MBC5-F1
#
_entry.id   AF-A0A418MBC5-F1
#
_cell.length_a   1.000
_cell.length_b   1.000
_cell.length_c   1.000
_cell.angle_alpha   90.00
_cell.angle_beta   90.00
_cell.angle_gamma   90.00
#
_symmetry.space_group_name_H-M   'P 1'
#
loop_
_entity.id
_entity.type
_entity.pdbx_description
1 polymer ?
#
loop_
_entity_poly.entity_id
_entity_poly.type
_entity_poly.pdbx_seq_one_letter_code
_entity_poly.pdbx_strand_id
1 'polypeptide(L)'
;MDSFIQPDETNWSEAKLQSECFQWHWNEYPEERGLLHCNNNNSENRIKGNLNKAVGVVKGVADLEYLASGFTCFIEMKLPGQSQSREQIRFMRQCFDRGHEYVIIRSKPAFMALMQQLQRGQRPQSVEQFNQPQSHATHS
;
A
#
# COMPACT_ATOMS: atom_id res chain seq x y z
N MET A 1 3.86 25.58 -11.45
CA MET A 1 3.14 24.48 -12.12
C MET A 1 2.36 23.80 -11.03
N ASP A 2 1.18 24.35 -10.76
CA ASP A 2 0.35 23.98 -9.62
C ASP A 2 -0.26 22.62 -9.90
N SER A 3 0.05 21.66 -9.03
CA SER A 3 -0.55 20.33 -9.04
C SER A 3 -2.04 20.50 -8.75
N PHE A 4 -2.87 20.33 -9.77
CA PHE A 4 -4.32 20.19 -9.66
C PHE A 4 -4.64 18.98 -8.79
N ILE A 5 -4.65 19.16 -7.46
CA ILE A 5 -5.34 18.24 -6.57
C ILE A 5 -6.82 18.43 -6.86
N GLN A 6 -7.47 17.39 -7.37
CA GLN A 6 -8.91 17.41 -7.56
C GLN A 6 -9.55 17.64 -6.17
N PRO A 7 -10.43 18.64 -6.01
CA PRO A 7 -10.93 19.07 -4.71
C PRO A 7 -11.71 17.97 -3.93
N ASP A 8 -12.03 16.86 -4.59
CA ASP A 8 -12.73 15.71 -4.02
C ASP A 8 -11.83 14.74 -3.23
N GLU A 9 -10.51 14.75 -3.42
CA GLU A 9 -9.58 13.86 -2.69
C GLU A 9 -9.41 14.23 -1.22
N THR A 10 -9.76 15.46 -0.84
CA THR A 10 -9.55 16.01 0.52
C THR A 10 -10.42 15.37 1.61
N ASN A 11 -11.43 14.57 1.27
CA ASN A 11 -12.34 13.91 2.22
C ASN A 11 -12.46 12.39 2.00
N TRP A 12 -11.46 11.76 1.37
CA TRP A 12 -11.48 10.32 1.17
C TRP A 12 -11.21 9.55 2.45
N SER A 13 -11.82 8.37 2.57
CA SER A 13 -11.38 7.32 3.49
C SER A 13 -10.26 6.50 2.86
N GLU A 14 -9.47 5.77 3.65
CA GLU A 14 -8.48 4.81 3.12
C GLU A 14 -9.13 3.80 2.16
N ALA A 15 -10.33 3.33 2.47
CA ALA A 15 -11.10 2.42 1.62
C ALA A 15 -11.51 3.06 0.28
N LYS A 16 -11.87 4.35 0.27
CA LYS A 16 -12.17 5.08 -0.97
C LYS A 16 -10.91 5.24 -1.82
N LEU A 17 -9.79 5.61 -1.22
CA LEU A 17 -8.49 5.68 -1.91
C LEU A 17 -8.11 4.32 -2.52
N GLN A 18 -8.26 3.23 -1.74
CA GLN A 18 -8.02 1.87 -2.21
C GLN A 18 -8.90 1.51 -3.42
N SER A 19 -10.20 1.78 -3.33
CA SER A 19 -11.15 1.52 -4.41
C SER A 19 -10.76 2.27 -5.68
N GLU A 20 -10.40 3.55 -5.56
CA GLU A 20 -10.02 4.38 -6.71
C GLU A 20 -8.73 3.91 -7.40
N CYS A 21 -7.75 3.44 -6.60
CA CYS A 21 -6.51 2.87 -7.13
C CYS A 21 -6.76 1.53 -7.83
N PHE A 22 -7.52 0.63 -7.21
CA PHE A 22 -7.86 -0.67 -7.78
C PHE A 22 -8.66 -0.52 -9.08
N GLN A 23 -9.70 0.32 -9.09
CA GLN A 23 -10.53 0.55 -10.29
C GLN A 23 -9.73 1.18 -11.42
N TRP A 24 -8.79 2.09 -11.12
CA TRP A 24 -7.92 2.62 -12.15
C TRP A 24 -7.01 1.53 -12.74
N HIS A 25 -6.31 0.73 -11.92
CA HIS A 25 -5.44 -0.35 -12.41
C HIS A 25 -6.23 -1.37 -13.26
N TRP A 26 -7.42 -1.78 -12.79
CA TRP A 26 -8.30 -2.74 -13.49
C TRP A 26 -8.71 -2.29 -14.90
N ASN A 27 -8.84 -0.98 -15.10
CA ASN A 27 -9.25 -0.38 -16.36
C ASN A 27 -8.05 -0.01 -17.26
N GLU A 28 -6.96 0.47 -16.67
CA GLU A 28 -5.75 0.87 -17.41
C GLU A 28 -4.94 -0.32 -17.90
N TYR A 29 -4.86 -1.39 -17.11
CA TYR A 29 -4.06 -2.60 -17.37
C TYR A 29 -4.96 -3.85 -17.44
N PRO A 30 -5.84 -3.96 -18.45
CA PRO A 30 -6.76 -5.10 -18.56
C PRO A 30 -6.05 -6.46 -18.66
N GLU A 31 -4.83 -6.50 -19.18
CA GLU A 31 -3.96 -7.68 -19.26
C GLU A 31 -3.42 -8.16 -17.91
N GLU A 32 -3.44 -7.30 -16.89
CA GLU A 32 -2.93 -7.60 -15.54
C GLU A 32 -4.03 -7.91 -14.52
N ARG A 33 -5.28 -8.06 -14.99
CA ARG A 33 -6.40 -8.35 -14.09
C ARG A 33 -6.14 -9.63 -13.30
N GLY A 34 -6.29 -9.53 -11.98
CA GLY A 34 -5.98 -10.59 -11.02
C GLY A 34 -4.58 -10.50 -10.41
N LEU A 35 -3.65 -9.74 -11.01
CA LEU A 35 -2.33 -9.52 -10.44
C LEU A 35 -2.34 -8.50 -9.30
N LEU A 36 -3.24 -7.52 -9.33
CA LEU A 36 -3.53 -6.62 -8.21
C LEU A 36 -4.82 -7.04 -7.51
N HIS A 37 -4.78 -7.29 -6.20
CA HIS A 37 -5.99 -7.59 -5.43
C HIS A 37 -5.84 -7.25 -3.95
N CYS A 38 -6.97 -7.23 -3.23
CA CYS A 38 -7.01 -6.85 -1.82
C CYS A 38 -6.74 -8.03 -0.88
N ASN A 39 -6.07 -7.74 0.24
CA ASN A 39 -5.98 -8.63 1.37
C ASN A 39 -7.10 -8.30 2.36
N ASN A 40 -8.17 -9.10 2.37
CA ASN A 40 -9.27 -8.87 3.30
C ASN A 40 -8.87 -9.29 4.72
N ASN A 41 -8.38 -8.34 5.51
CA ASN A 41 -7.85 -8.56 6.86
C ASN A 41 -8.77 -8.03 7.98
N ASN A 42 -9.95 -7.53 7.62
CA ASN A 42 -10.91 -6.93 8.55
C ASN A 42 -12.03 -7.92 8.89
N SER A 43 -12.45 -7.92 10.17
CA SER A 43 -13.54 -8.77 10.65
C SER A 43 -14.67 -7.92 11.20
N GLU A 44 -15.86 -8.04 10.60
CA GLU A 44 -17.05 -7.25 10.95
C GLU A 44 -17.55 -7.51 12.38
N ASN A 45 -17.33 -8.71 12.91
CA ASN A 45 -17.75 -9.09 14.25
C ASN A 45 -16.89 -10.21 14.83
N ARG A 46 -17.04 -10.49 16.13
CA ARG A 46 -16.25 -11.47 16.87
C ARG A 46 -16.37 -12.91 16.34
N ILE A 47 -17.56 -13.32 15.89
CA ILE A 47 -17.79 -14.67 15.36
C ILE A 47 -17.03 -14.84 14.05
N LYS A 48 -17.22 -13.89 13.11
CA LYS A 48 -16.49 -13.86 11.83
C LYS A 48 -15.00 -13.71 12.06
N GLY A 49 -14.57 -12.97 13.08
CA GLY A 49 -13.16 -12.84 13.48
C GLY A 49 -12.51 -14.15 13.90
N ASN A 50 -13.23 -15.02 14.63
CA ASN A 50 -12.70 -16.34 14.98
C ASN A 50 -12.57 -17.26 13.77
N LEU A 51 -13.58 -17.25 12.88
CA LEU A 51 -13.53 -18.01 11.65
C LEU A 51 -12.41 -17.52 10.72
N ASN A 52 -12.30 -16.20 10.54
CA ASN A 52 -11.27 -15.54 9.75
C ASN A 52 -9.87 -15.96 10.22
N LYS A 53 -9.62 -15.93 11.54
CA LYS A 53 -8.36 -16.43 12.10
C LYS A 53 -8.12 -17.90 11.80
N ALA A 54 -9.14 -18.74 11.90
CA ALA A 54 -9.03 -20.17 11.63
C ALA A 54 -8.69 -20.49 10.16
N VAL A 55 -9.11 -19.64 9.21
CA VAL A 55 -8.80 -19.79 7.78
C VAL A 55 -7.58 -18.96 7.33
N GLY A 56 -6.83 -18.39 8.27
CA GLY A 56 -5.56 -17.72 7.97
C GLY A 56 -5.65 -16.22 7.65
N VAL A 57 -6.74 -15.54 8.01
CA VAL A 57 -6.80 -14.07 7.96
C VAL A 57 -5.88 -13.49 9.04
N VAL A 58 -4.86 -12.76 8.61
CA VAL A 58 -3.83 -12.19 9.48
C VAL A 58 -4.03 -10.69 9.65
N LYS A 59 -4.08 -10.22 10.90
CA LYS A 59 -4.14 -8.78 11.21
C LYS A 59 -2.82 -8.09 10.81
N GLY A 60 -2.93 -6.94 10.15
CA GLY A 60 -1.79 -6.07 9.86
C GLY A 60 -1.02 -6.42 8.59
N VAL A 61 -1.53 -7.33 7.76
CA VAL A 61 -1.08 -7.44 6.36
C VAL A 61 -1.46 -6.17 5.59
N ALA A 62 -0.71 -5.83 4.53
CA ALA A 62 -1.01 -4.67 3.69
C ALA A 62 -2.39 -4.77 3.01
N ASP A 63 -3.01 -3.64 2.69
CA ASP A 63 -4.36 -3.58 2.12
C ASP A 63 -4.48 -4.24 0.74
N LEU A 64 -3.47 -4.04 -0.12
CA LEU A 64 -3.37 -4.62 -1.46
C LEU A 64 -2.05 -5.38 -1.63
N GLU A 65 -2.05 -6.32 -2.55
CA GLU A 65 -0.83 -6.90 -3.10
C GLU A 65 -0.86 -6.91 -4.63
N TYR A 66 0.31 -6.66 -5.21
CA TYR A 66 0.55 -6.74 -6.64
C TYR A 66 1.61 -7.81 -6.93
N LEU A 67 1.24 -8.79 -7.76
CA LEU A 67 2.10 -9.88 -8.18
C LEU A 67 2.97 -9.42 -9.36
N ALA A 68 4.12 -8.83 -9.05
CA ALA A 68 5.11 -8.44 -10.05
C ALA A 68 5.95 -9.64 -10.51
N SER A 69 6.72 -9.46 -11.59
CA SER A 69 7.65 -10.50 -12.04
C SER A 69 8.79 -10.69 -11.04
N GLY A 70 8.80 -11.83 -10.35
CA GLY A 70 9.85 -12.23 -9.42
C GLY A 70 9.73 -11.71 -7.98
N PHE A 71 8.71 -10.89 -7.67
CA PHE A 71 8.43 -10.44 -6.30
C PHE A 71 6.97 -10.02 -6.14
N THR A 72 6.54 -9.88 -4.89
CA THR A 72 5.24 -9.27 -4.55
C THR A 72 5.50 -7.86 -4.06
N CYS A 73 4.73 -6.89 -4.53
CA CYS A 73 4.69 -5.55 -3.98
C CYS A 73 3.45 -5.41 -3.10
N PHE A 74 3.65 -5.32 -1.79
CA PHE A 74 2.60 -5.06 -0.82
C PHE A 74 2.34 -3.55 -0.72
N ILE A 75 1.08 -3.15 -0.75
CA ILE A 75 0.69 -1.74 -0.84
C ILE A 75 -0.27 -1.44 0.31
N GLU A 76 0.15 -0.53 1.18
CA GLU A 76 -0.62 -0.06 2.33
C GLU A 76 -1.17 1.34 2.06
N MET A 77 -2.47 1.50 2.21
CA MET A 77 -3.15 2.78 2.07
C MET A 77 -3.12 3.55 3.39
N LYS A 78 -2.69 4.81 3.31
CA LYS A 78 -2.73 5.74 4.44
C LYS A 78 -3.15 7.12 3.96
N LEU A 79 -4.10 7.78 4.62
CA LEU A 79 -4.35 9.19 4.33
C LEU A 79 -3.17 10.07 4.81
N PRO A 80 -2.99 11.29 4.29
CA PRO A 80 -2.01 12.23 4.80
C PRO A 80 -2.11 12.39 6.33
N GLY A 81 -0.97 12.30 7.03
CA GLY A 81 -0.90 12.36 8.49
C GLY A 81 -1.19 11.04 9.23
N GLN A 82 -1.72 10.01 8.55
CA GLN A 82 -1.91 8.68 9.16
C GLN A 82 -0.63 7.85 9.10
N SER A 83 -0.43 6.99 10.10
CA SER A 83 0.77 6.15 10.27
C SER A 83 0.41 4.68 10.38
N GLN A 84 1.37 3.80 10.08
CA GLN A 84 1.21 2.36 10.26
C GLN A 84 1.06 2.00 11.75
N SER A 85 0.27 0.97 12.01
CA SER A 85 0.24 0.27 13.30
C SER A 85 1.51 -0.57 13.52
N ARG A 86 1.71 -1.04 14.76
CA ARG A 86 2.85 -1.90 15.11
C ARG A 86 2.85 -3.21 14.31
N GLU A 87 1.67 -3.80 14.11
CA GLU A 87 1.49 -5.03 13.35
C GLU A 87 1.81 -4.85 11.86
N GLN A 88 1.43 -3.70 11.28
CA GLN A 88 1.76 -3.35 9.90
C GLN A 88 3.26 -3.15 9.70
N ILE A 89 3.93 -2.46 10.62
CA ILE A 89 5.39 -2.32 10.60
C ILE A 89 6.08 -3.69 10.69
N ARG A 90 5.57 -4.58 11.54
CA ARG A 90 6.09 -5.95 11.67
C ARG A 90 5.88 -6.75 10.37
N PHE A 91 4.74 -6.62 9.71
CA PHE A 91 4.50 -7.30 8.42
C PHE A 91 5.43 -6.76 7.32
N MET A 92 5.52 -5.44 7.19
CA MET A 92 6.45 -4.76 6.26
C MET A 92 7.88 -5.29 6.37
N ARG A 93 8.42 -5.39 7.59
CA ARG A 93 9.78 -5.94 7.81
C ARG A 93 9.89 -7.38 7.33
N GLN A 94 8.91 -8.22 7.62
CA GLN A 94 8.90 -9.62 7.16
C GLN A 94 8.84 -9.76 5.64
N CYS A 95 8.17 -8.83 4.94
CA CYS A 95 8.16 -8.76 3.48
C CYS A 95 9.57 -8.45 2.94
N PHE A 96 10.22 -7.41 3.49
CA PHE A 96 11.59 -7.05 3.09
C PHE A 96 12.60 -8.17 3.36
N ASP A 97 12.55 -8.79 4.53
CA ASP A 97 13.41 -9.91 4.91
C ASP A 97 13.30 -11.11 3.95
N ARG A 98 12.20 -11.20 3.19
CA ARG A 98 11.92 -12.27 2.21
C ARG A 98 12.09 -11.82 0.76
N GLY A 99 12.62 -10.63 0.53
CA GLY A 99 12.86 -10.11 -0.82
C GLY A 99 11.59 -9.64 -1.53
N HIS A 100 10.52 -9.33 -0.81
CA HIS A 100 9.33 -8.65 -1.33
C HIS A 100 9.43 -7.15 -1.10
N GLU A 101 8.60 -6.40 -1.80
CA GLU A 101 8.50 -4.95 -1.64
C GLU A 101 7.29 -4.58 -0.80
N TYR A 102 7.39 -3.45 -0.10
CA TYR A 102 6.29 -2.88 0.67
C TYR A 102 6.33 -1.36 0.52
N VAL A 103 5.19 -0.75 0.20
CA VAL A 103 5.07 0.69 -0.02
C VAL A 103 3.83 1.26 0.65
N ILE A 104 3.94 2.50 1.13
CA ILE A 104 2.81 3.26 1.67
C ILE A 104 2.33 4.23 0.59
N ILE A 105 1.06 4.13 0.22
CA ILE A 105 0.43 5.00 -0.76
C ILE A 105 -0.55 5.94 -0.06
N ARG A 106 -0.41 7.23 -0.38
CA ARG A 106 -1.20 8.31 0.24
C ARG A 106 -2.08 9.08 -0.73
N SER A 107 -2.00 8.77 -2.01
CA SER A 107 -2.79 9.41 -3.06
C SER A 107 -2.84 8.53 -4.30
N LYS A 108 -3.88 8.73 -5.12
CA LYS A 108 -4.03 8.02 -6.40
C LYS A 108 -2.88 8.32 -7.38
N PRO A 109 -2.40 9.58 -7.52
CA PRO A 109 -1.22 9.85 -8.35
C PRO A 109 0.04 9.09 -7.91
N ALA A 110 0.28 8.94 -6.60
CA ALA A 110 1.41 8.17 -6.09
C ALA A 110 1.28 6.67 -6.44
N PHE A 111 0.06 6.12 -6.36
CA PHE A 111 -0.23 4.76 -6.81
C PHE A 111 0.05 4.57 -8.31
N MET A 112 -0.41 5.50 -9.15
CA MET A 112 -0.18 5.44 -10.59
C MET A 112 1.31 5.48 -10.94
N ALA A 113 2.07 6.34 -10.26
CA ALA A 113 3.53 6.41 -10.41
C ALA A 113 4.22 5.10 -10.02
N LEU A 114 3.80 4.47 -8.91
CA LEU A 114 4.27 3.15 -8.51
C LEU A 114 3.98 2.09 -9.58
N MET A 115 2.75 2.02 -10.10
CA MET A 115 2.40 1.04 -11.13
C MET A 115 3.26 1.23 -12.38
N GLN A 116 3.44 2.46 -12.86
CA GLN A 116 4.32 2.76 -13.99
C GLN A 116 5.78 2.36 -13.74
N GLN A 117 6.27 2.50 -12.50
CA GLN A 117 7.61 2.03 -12.13
C GLN A 117 7.70 0.50 -12.21
N LEU A 118 6.72 -0.21 -11.64
CA LEU A 118 6.67 -1.67 -11.64
C LEU A 118 6.53 -2.24 -13.07
N GLN A 119 5.75 -1.59 -13.95
CA GLN A 119 5.65 -1.95 -15.38
C GLN A 119 7.01 -1.92 -16.10
N ARG A 120 7.94 -1.09 -15.65
CA ARG A 120 9.30 -1.02 -16.20
C ARG A 120 10.24 -2.07 -15.60
N GLY A 121 9.72 -2.99 -14.78
CA GLY A 121 10.51 -3.98 -14.05
C GLY A 121 11.37 -3.38 -12.93
N GLN A 122 11.08 -2.13 -12.54
CA GLN A 122 11.86 -1.43 -11.54
C GLN A 122 11.26 -1.68 -10.16
N ARG A 123 12.08 -2.18 -9.22
CA ARG A 123 11.67 -2.30 -7.83
C ARG A 123 11.58 -0.90 -7.21
N PRO A 124 10.51 -0.57 -6.45
CA PRO A 124 10.49 0.61 -5.62
C PRO A 124 11.70 0.61 -4.69
N GLN A 125 12.33 1.77 -4.49
CA GLN A 125 13.42 1.88 -3.50
C GLN A 125 12.80 1.60 -2.12
N SER A 126 13.28 0.55 -1.46
CA SER A 126 12.82 0.11 -0.14
C SER A 126 12.76 1.30 0.84
N VAL A 127 11.66 1.39 1.58
CA VAL A 127 11.25 2.53 2.44
C VAL A 127 12.26 2.87 3.56
N GLU A 128 13.36 2.12 3.70
CA GLU A 128 14.42 2.41 4.67
C GLU A 128 15.09 3.78 4.47
N GLN A 129 15.09 4.34 3.25
CA GLN A 129 15.63 5.70 3.03
C GLN A 129 14.62 6.84 3.31
N PHE A 130 13.31 6.55 3.37
CA PHE A 130 12.27 7.59 3.54
C PHE A 130 11.75 7.72 4.98
N ASN A 131 12.22 6.88 5.91
CA ASN A 131 11.81 6.89 7.32
C ASN A 131 12.93 7.30 8.30
N GLN A 132 14.03 7.90 7.82
CA GLN A 132 14.95 8.57 8.76
C GLN A 132 14.29 9.87 9.26
N PRO A 133 14.19 10.11 10.58
CA PRO A 133 13.84 11.44 11.07
C PRO A 133 14.86 12.41 10.48
N GLN A 134 14.39 13.50 9.88
CA GLN A 134 15.31 14.56 9.47
C GLN A 134 16.03 15.03 10.73
N SER A 135 17.30 14.62 10.87
CA SER A 135 18.17 15.15 11.89
C SER A 135 18.23 16.65 11.65
N HIS A 136 17.67 17.42 12.58
CA HIS A 136 17.84 18.86 12.62
C HIS A 136 19.33 19.17 12.46
N ALA A 137 19.68 19.81 11.35
CA ALA A 137 20.95 20.50 11.24
C ALA A 137 20.89 21.70 12.19
N THR A 138 21.27 21.49 13.45
CA THR A 138 21.78 22.56 14.30
C THR A 138 23.25 22.76 13.94
N HIS A 139 23.57 23.77 13.15
CA HIS A 139 24.85 24.49 13.17
C HIS A 139 24.46 25.97 13.03
N SER A 140 24.51 26.73 14.13
CA SER A 140 25.67 27.51 14.63
C SER A 140 25.81 28.81 13.87
#